data_AF-A0A1S3R8L9-F1
#
_entry.id   AF-A0A1S3R8L9-F1
#
_cell.length_a   1.000
_cell.length_b   1.000
_cell.length_c   1.000
_cell.angle_alpha   90.00
_cell.angle_beta   90.00
_cell.angle_gamma   90.00
#
_symmetry.space_group_name_H-M   'P 1'
#
loop_
_entity.id
_entity.type
_entity.pdbx_description
1 polymer ?
#
loop_
_entity_poly.entity_id
_entity_poly.type
_entity_poly.pdbx_seq_one_letter_code
_entity_poly.pdbx_strand_id
1 'polypeptide(L)'
;MRRHKVFLFGALALCVLYLLQYCKALHHMLMLTELYTSSVNLEALGFLWRGNVRSEMKPLPGSRPSDTGLWEPGDDREDQGNAKVGRRIGHGGEDQWGKEQPDSGNVNRMTVTLPDPKGPWGELHKRSIHLHDDPTSFFVRTKSGAYCFREGTEIAFLKDDSGQRVQAAREGQRKILHAQQEEPKSAQGKSARGKRLVKCMCRQGWHGPHCGIPTMVQHSNLPNKGSLMPRMVPRRVINAININHEFDLLHARFHELADTVDLFLVCESNFTAYGNSKQLHFLRLLLNGTYNYIRHKILYVFLDHFPKGGQQNGWIADDYLRTFLSYDGMSRVQGTRPDDVFLINDADEIPAREGILFLKLYNGWTEPVSIHMRKSLYGFFWRQPGTLDVHSACTVAMLFAVYNGDGISLRRRDYFSMPGFRNYQRESGRILVQWSIGSPVHYGGWHCSWCFRPEGISHKLISAQNGDFPRWGDYVEKRDLNYIKGLIQTGGWFDGSVGEYPPTDPKEPMYAPKYLLKNFQLYSYVLENPYA
;
A
#
# COMPACT_ATOMS: atom_id res chain seq x y z
N MET A 1 11.12 -20.36 -70.83
CA MET A 1 10.00 -19.57 -70.26
C MET A 1 9.11 -20.30 -69.24
N ARG A 2 8.77 -21.59 -69.38
CA ARG A 2 7.87 -22.28 -68.42
C ARG A 2 8.43 -22.45 -66.99
N ARG A 3 9.73 -22.74 -66.83
CA ARG A 3 10.35 -22.95 -65.49
C ARG A 3 10.48 -21.68 -64.65
N HIS A 4 10.71 -20.52 -65.27
CA HIS A 4 10.74 -19.22 -64.56
C HIS A 4 9.37 -18.80 -64.05
N LYS A 5 8.28 -19.07 -64.80
CA LYS A 5 6.93 -18.78 -64.33
C LYS A 5 6.58 -19.58 -63.08
N VAL A 6 6.94 -20.87 -63.03
CA VAL A 6 6.70 -21.72 -61.85
C VAL A 6 7.50 -21.22 -60.63
N PHE A 7 8.74 -20.79 -60.83
CA PHE A 7 9.56 -20.22 -59.74
C PHE A 7 9.01 -18.88 -59.24
N LEU A 8 8.52 -18.03 -60.16
CA LEU A 8 7.90 -16.75 -59.81
C LEU A 8 6.58 -16.95 -59.04
N PHE A 9 5.75 -17.92 -59.45
CA PHE A 9 4.54 -18.29 -58.73
C PHE A 9 4.83 -18.91 -57.36
N GLY A 10 5.89 -19.72 -57.25
CA GLY A 10 6.35 -20.27 -55.96
C GLY A 10 6.85 -19.18 -55.00
N ALA A 11 7.63 -18.22 -55.50
CA ALA A 11 8.11 -17.09 -54.72
C ALA A 11 6.95 -16.15 -54.28
N LEU A 12 5.99 -15.89 -55.17
CA LEU A 12 4.78 -15.14 -54.83
C LEU A 12 3.93 -15.87 -53.78
N ALA A 13 3.78 -17.20 -53.90
CA ALA A 13 3.07 -17.99 -52.89
C ALA A 13 3.76 -17.96 -51.52
N LEU A 14 5.10 -18.05 -51.48
CA LEU A 14 5.88 -17.89 -50.26
C LEU A 14 5.75 -16.49 -49.65
N CYS A 15 5.77 -15.43 -50.47
CA CYS A 15 5.53 -14.07 -49.99
C CYS A 15 4.13 -13.90 -49.41
N VAL A 16 3.10 -14.49 -50.03
CA VAL A 16 1.72 -14.44 -49.51
C VAL A 16 1.60 -15.22 -48.19
N LEU A 17 2.26 -16.38 -48.07
CA LEU A 17 2.30 -17.13 -46.81
C LEU A 17 3.01 -16.33 -45.70
N TYR A 18 4.15 -15.70 -46.01
CA TYR A 18 4.86 -14.86 -45.05
C TYR A 18 4.03 -13.65 -44.63
N LEU A 19 3.32 -13.02 -45.58
CA LEU A 19 2.42 -11.91 -45.31
C LEU A 19 1.23 -12.35 -44.43
N LEU A 20 0.64 -13.51 -44.69
CA LEU A 20 -0.44 -14.06 -43.86
C LEU A 20 0.05 -14.40 -42.46
N GLN A 21 1.27 -14.91 -42.32
CA GLN A 21 1.87 -15.25 -41.03
C GLN A 21 2.27 -14.00 -40.24
N TYR A 22 2.73 -12.96 -40.93
CA TYR A 22 2.95 -11.62 -40.38
C TYR A 22 1.63 -10.98 -39.95
N CYS A 23 0.58 -11.03 -40.79
CA CYS A 23 -0.76 -10.54 -40.43
C CYS A 23 -1.34 -11.31 -39.24
N LYS A 24 -1.11 -12.63 -39.14
CA LYS A 24 -1.54 -13.44 -37.98
C LYS A 24 -0.76 -13.08 -36.71
N ALA A 25 0.55 -12.82 -36.83
CA ALA A 25 1.36 -12.32 -35.71
C ALA A 25 0.95 -10.90 -35.29
N LEU A 26 0.64 -10.03 -36.25
CA LEU A 26 0.13 -8.68 -36.02
C LEU A 26 -1.26 -8.74 -35.36
N HIS A 27 -2.12 -9.68 -35.78
CA HIS A 27 -3.43 -9.91 -35.17
C HIS A 27 -3.31 -10.48 -33.75
N HIS A 28 -2.34 -11.36 -33.48
CA HIS A 28 -2.03 -11.81 -32.11
C HIS A 28 -1.47 -10.67 -31.25
N MET A 29 -0.62 -9.80 -31.81
CA MET A 29 -0.13 -8.60 -31.12
C MET A 29 -1.25 -7.59 -30.90
N LEU A 30 -2.18 -7.41 -31.85
CA LEU A 30 -3.37 -6.57 -31.72
C LEU A 30 -4.36 -7.15 -30.71
N MET A 31 -4.57 -8.46 -30.66
CA MET A 31 -5.39 -9.12 -29.63
C MET A 31 -4.73 -9.05 -28.24
N LEU A 32 -3.39 -9.14 -28.15
CA LEU A 32 -2.66 -8.90 -26.90
C LEU A 32 -2.71 -7.42 -26.52
N THR A 33 -2.68 -6.51 -27.49
CA THR A 33 -2.83 -5.07 -27.26
C THR A 33 -4.26 -4.74 -26.88
N GLU A 34 -5.28 -5.39 -27.45
CA GLU A 34 -6.69 -5.26 -27.06
C GLU A 34 -6.94 -5.87 -25.68
N LEU A 35 -6.35 -7.00 -25.32
CA LEU A 35 -6.40 -7.53 -23.95
C LEU A 35 -5.67 -6.62 -22.95
N TYR A 36 -4.64 -5.89 -23.39
CA TYR A 36 -3.89 -4.94 -22.58
C TYR A 36 -4.60 -3.57 -22.47
N THR A 37 -5.20 -3.06 -23.54
CA THR A 37 -5.99 -1.81 -23.56
C THR A 37 -7.39 -2.01 -23.00
N SER A 38 -7.95 -3.22 -23.01
CA SER A 38 -9.15 -3.56 -22.22
C SER A 38 -8.89 -3.46 -20.72
N SER A 39 -7.63 -3.51 -20.27
CA SER A 39 -7.25 -3.30 -18.88
C SER A 39 -6.83 -1.86 -18.57
N VAL A 40 -6.62 -1.02 -19.60
CA VAL A 40 -6.20 0.38 -19.47
C VAL A 40 -6.87 1.20 -20.58
N ASN A 41 -7.97 1.88 -20.23
CA ASN A 41 -8.77 2.83 -21.04
C ASN A 41 -9.89 2.25 -21.91
N LEU A 42 -11.05 2.04 -21.27
CA LEU A 42 -12.36 2.07 -21.95
C LEU A 42 -13.41 2.81 -21.10
N GLU A 43 -13.08 4.02 -20.65
CA GLU A 43 -14.08 4.99 -20.17
C GLU A 43 -14.01 6.36 -20.87
N ALA A 44 -12.97 6.64 -21.64
CA ALA A 44 -12.76 7.98 -22.21
C ALA A 44 -13.26 8.20 -23.66
N LEU A 45 -13.80 7.18 -24.35
CA LEU A 45 -14.14 7.29 -25.79
C LEU A 45 -15.62 7.12 -26.13
N GLY A 46 -16.51 6.91 -25.15
CA GLY A 46 -17.96 6.82 -25.38
C GLY A 46 -18.65 8.16 -25.67
N PHE A 47 -17.97 9.30 -25.47
CA PHE A 47 -18.61 10.62 -25.47
C PHE A 47 -18.59 11.38 -26.81
N LEU A 48 -17.97 10.83 -27.86
CA LEU A 48 -17.82 11.53 -29.15
C LEU A 48 -18.73 11.04 -30.28
N TRP A 49 -19.58 10.03 -30.06
CA TRP A 49 -20.51 9.53 -31.09
C TRP A 49 -21.91 9.29 -30.54
N ARG A 50 -22.68 10.38 -30.35
CA ARG A 50 -24.13 10.44 -30.57
C ARG A 50 -24.55 11.90 -30.76
N GLY A 51 -24.71 12.28 -32.02
CA GLY A 51 -25.25 13.57 -32.41
C GLY A 51 -26.75 13.69 -32.11
N ASN A 52 -27.16 14.95 -31.92
CA ASN A 52 -28.46 15.54 -32.20
C ASN A 52 -29.69 14.61 -32.11
N VAL A 53 -30.38 14.66 -30.96
CA VAL A 53 -31.83 14.69 -30.93
C VAL A 53 -32.28 15.77 -29.94
N ARG A 54 -32.89 16.80 -30.50
CA ARG A 54 -33.61 17.87 -29.81
C ARG A 54 -34.94 17.28 -29.33
N SER A 55 -35.23 17.34 -28.04
CA SER A 55 -36.60 17.12 -27.55
C SER A 55 -36.89 18.11 -26.44
N GLU A 56 -37.93 18.91 -26.68
CA GLU A 56 -38.49 19.92 -25.80
C GLU A 56 -39.03 19.29 -24.52
N MET A 57 -38.80 19.92 -23.37
CA MET A 57 -39.55 19.58 -22.16
C MET A 57 -40.08 20.87 -21.51
N LYS A 58 -41.41 20.99 -21.51
CA LYS A 58 -42.21 22.02 -20.85
C LYS A 58 -42.09 21.90 -19.32
N PRO A 59 -42.07 23.01 -18.57
CA PRO A 59 -42.12 22.98 -17.11
C PRO A 59 -43.57 23.04 -16.57
N LEU A 60 -43.73 22.59 -15.32
CA LEU A 60 -44.67 23.04 -14.24
C LEU A 60 -45.26 21.86 -13.45
N PRO A 61 -45.78 22.05 -12.21
CA PRO A 61 -45.52 23.10 -11.21
C PRO A 61 -45.25 22.55 -9.79
N GLY A 62 -44.82 23.45 -8.89
CA GLY A 62 -44.53 23.16 -7.50
C GLY A 62 -45.74 22.87 -6.60
N SER A 63 -45.43 22.37 -5.40
CA SER A 63 -46.30 22.43 -4.22
C SER A 63 -45.47 22.58 -2.95
N ARG A 64 -46.10 23.23 -1.97
CA ARG A 64 -45.61 23.96 -0.79
C ARG A 64 -45.25 23.07 0.42
N PRO A 65 -44.65 23.64 1.49
CA PRO A 65 -43.98 22.91 2.56
C PRO A 65 -44.95 22.47 3.67
N SER A 66 -44.53 21.47 4.46
CA SER A 66 -45.19 21.08 5.71
C SER A 66 -44.25 21.30 6.89
N ASP A 67 -44.67 22.20 7.78
CA ASP A 67 -44.14 22.42 9.12
C ASP A 67 -44.23 21.17 9.99
N THR A 68 -43.18 20.93 10.77
CA THR A 68 -43.15 20.41 12.16
C THR A 68 -41.67 20.43 12.55
N GLY A 69 -41.16 20.96 13.65
CA GLY A 69 -41.72 21.52 14.88
C GLY A 69 -40.68 21.26 15.97
N LEU A 70 -40.08 22.34 16.53
CA LEU A 70 -39.32 22.42 17.79
C LEU A 70 -38.04 21.53 17.90
N TRP A 71 -36.88 21.99 18.37
CA TRP A 71 -36.56 22.66 19.63
C TRP A 71 -35.21 23.41 19.50
N GLU A 72 -35.16 24.67 19.94
CA GLU A 72 -33.93 25.36 20.35
C GLU A 72 -33.70 25.17 21.86
N PRO A 73 -32.46 25.35 22.33
CA PRO A 73 -32.25 26.37 23.36
C PRO A 73 -31.13 27.34 22.99
N GLY A 74 -31.42 28.63 23.12
CA GLY A 74 -30.42 29.70 23.13
C GLY A 74 -29.67 29.78 24.46
N ASP A 75 -28.52 30.45 24.42
CA ASP A 75 -28.20 31.47 25.42
C ASP A 75 -27.22 32.49 24.81
N ASP A 76 -27.48 33.74 25.15
CA ASP A 76 -26.82 34.94 24.67
C ASP A 76 -25.45 35.15 25.32
N ARG A 77 -24.58 35.93 24.65
CA ARG A 77 -23.99 37.14 25.25
C ARG A 77 -23.17 37.95 24.24
N GLU A 78 -23.61 39.18 24.09
CA GLU A 78 -22.96 40.32 23.46
C GLU A 78 -21.60 40.63 24.11
N ASP A 79 -20.68 41.20 23.32
CA ASP A 79 -19.91 42.34 23.81
C ASP A 79 -19.50 43.28 22.65
N GLN A 80 -19.83 44.56 22.80
CA GLN A 80 -19.50 45.65 21.89
C GLN A 80 -18.22 46.34 22.35
N GLY A 81 -17.32 46.66 21.42
CA GLY A 81 -16.09 47.40 21.71
C GLY A 81 -15.64 48.24 20.51
N ASN A 82 -16.08 49.49 20.50
CA ASN A 82 -15.81 50.53 19.50
C ASN A 82 -14.36 51.09 19.63
N ALA A 83 -13.72 51.48 18.52
CA ALA A 83 -13.14 52.83 18.31
C ALA A 83 -11.84 52.93 17.46
N LYS A 84 -11.89 53.96 16.59
CA LYS A 84 -10.84 54.91 16.17
C LYS A 84 -10.02 54.67 14.89
N VAL A 85 -10.55 55.35 13.86
CA VAL A 85 -9.89 56.00 12.72
C VAL A 85 -8.68 56.85 13.13
N GLY A 86 -7.60 56.74 12.36
CA GLY A 86 -6.44 57.65 12.37
C GLY A 86 -5.82 57.77 10.99
N ARG A 87 -6.11 58.89 10.31
CA ARG A 87 -5.59 59.29 8.99
C ARG A 87 -4.22 59.97 9.15
N ARG A 88 -3.20 59.59 8.38
CA ARG A 88 -2.10 60.50 7.96
C ARG A 88 -1.64 60.18 6.55
N ILE A 89 -1.50 61.25 5.77
CA ILE A 89 -1.05 61.33 4.38
C ILE A 89 0.42 61.79 4.37
N GLY A 90 1.22 61.27 3.45
CA GLY A 90 2.55 61.79 3.09
C GLY A 90 3.15 61.04 1.90
N HIS A 91 3.20 61.72 0.73
CA HIS A 91 3.82 61.39 -0.57
C HIS A 91 5.28 60.91 -0.48
N GLY A 92 5.94 60.20 -1.42
CA GLY A 92 5.79 59.73 -2.81
C GLY A 92 7.14 59.04 -3.19
N GLY A 93 7.38 58.29 -4.27
CA GLY A 93 6.62 57.79 -5.41
C GLY A 93 7.43 56.66 -6.11
N GLU A 94 6.85 56.13 -7.20
CA GLU A 94 7.45 55.26 -8.26
C GLU A 94 7.82 53.82 -7.82
N ASP A 95 7.26 52.72 -8.34
CA ASP A 95 6.83 52.38 -9.70
C ASP A 95 5.61 51.43 -9.73
N GLN A 96 4.68 51.70 -10.67
CA GLN A 96 3.54 50.84 -11.00
C GLN A 96 3.92 49.80 -12.06
N TRP A 97 3.68 48.52 -11.76
CA TRP A 97 3.12 47.59 -12.75
C TRP A 97 2.13 46.64 -12.06
N GLY A 98 0.87 47.06 -12.05
CA GLY A 98 -0.24 46.24 -11.57
C GLY A 98 -0.60 45.17 -12.58
N LYS A 99 -0.71 43.93 -12.10
CA LYS A 99 -1.75 43.00 -12.54
C LYS A 99 -2.40 42.43 -11.29
N GLU A 100 -3.68 42.73 -11.16
CA GLU A 100 -4.60 42.30 -10.12
C GLU A 100 -4.48 40.78 -9.91
N GLN A 101 -4.05 40.40 -8.71
CA GLN A 101 -4.31 39.07 -8.20
C GLN A 101 -5.80 39.03 -7.83
N PRO A 102 -6.56 38.00 -8.24
CA PRO A 102 -7.81 37.73 -7.57
C PRO A 102 -7.45 37.33 -6.14
N ASP A 103 -7.91 38.15 -5.20
CA ASP A 103 -7.89 37.92 -3.76
C ASP A 103 -8.36 36.48 -3.51
N SER A 104 -7.41 35.58 -3.23
CA SER A 104 -7.67 34.19 -2.88
C SER A 104 -8.33 34.22 -1.51
N GLY A 105 -9.65 34.31 -1.52
CA GLY A 105 -10.49 34.47 -0.34
C GLY A 105 -10.01 33.60 0.81
N ASN A 106 -9.63 34.29 1.89
CA ASN A 106 -9.62 33.85 3.28
C ASN A 106 -9.79 32.33 3.51
N VAL A 107 -8.80 31.52 3.08
CA VAL A 107 -8.72 30.12 3.51
C VAL A 107 -8.26 30.19 4.95
N ASN A 108 -9.19 29.93 5.87
CA ASN A 108 -8.98 29.93 7.31
C ASN A 108 -7.80 28.99 7.65
N ARG A 109 -6.58 29.53 7.70
CA ARG A 109 -5.35 28.75 7.80
C ARG A 109 -5.27 28.27 9.25
N MET A 110 -5.75 27.05 9.49
CA MET A 110 -5.76 26.44 10.82
C MET A 110 -4.35 26.53 11.42
N THR A 111 -4.24 27.13 12.60
CA THR A 111 -2.97 27.21 13.33
C THR A 111 -2.60 25.82 13.82
N VAL A 112 -1.54 25.25 13.26
CA VAL A 112 -1.01 23.95 13.69
C VAL A 112 -0.18 24.16 14.96
N THR A 113 -0.52 23.44 16.02
CA THR A 113 0.24 23.47 17.28
C THR A 113 1.11 22.22 17.37
N LEU A 114 2.42 22.40 17.26
CA LEU A 114 3.41 21.36 17.54
C LEU A 114 3.72 21.30 19.05
N PRO A 115 4.28 20.19 19.57
CA PRO A 115 4.67 20.10 20.97
C PRO A 115 5.69 21.19 21.33
N ASP A 116 5.62 21.69 22.57
CA ASP A 116 6.63 22.60 23.11
C ASP A 116 8.03 21.95 23.01
N PRO A 117 9.01 22.58 22.33
CA PRO A 117 10.38 22.10 22.27
C PRO A 117 11.05 21.88 23.65
N LYS A 118 10.60 22.59 24.68
CA LYS A 118 11.08 22.44 26.07
C LYS A 118 10.29 21.40 26.88
N GLY A 119 9.18 20.91 26.33
CA GLY A 119 8.33 19.91 26.96
C GLY A 119 8.90 18.48 26.87
N PRO A 120 8.22 17.49 27.46
CA PRO A 120 8.67 16.09 27.48
C PRO A 120 8.77 15.43 26.09
N TRP A 121 8.12 16.04 25.09
CA TRP A 121 8.12 15.56 23.71
C TRP A 121 9.18 16.24 22.84
N GLY A 122 9.73 17.37 23.29
CA GLY A 122 10.70 18.17 22.55
C GLY A 122 10.33 18.38 21.08
N GLU A 123 11.34 18.49 20.22
CA GLU A 123 11.14 18.58 18.77
C GLU A 123 10.93 17.19 18.15
N LEU A 124 9.81 16.54 18.47
CA LEU A 124 9.48 15.18 18.01
C LEU A 124 9.65 15.00 16.48
N HIS A 125 9.25 16.00 15.71
CA HIS A 125 9.32 16.02 14.24
C HIS A 125 10.74 16.16 13.68
N LYS A 126 11.75 16.49 14.49
CA LYS A 126 13.17 16.60 14.09
C LYS A 126 14.05 15.46 14.62
N ARG A 127 13.47 14.53 15.40
CA ARG A 127 14.25 13.45 16.03
C ARG A 127 14.88 12.53 14.99
N SER A 128 16.12 12.14 15.24
CA SER A 128 16.79 11.03 14.55
C SER A 128 16.65 9.74 15.35
N ILE A 129 16.70 8.60 14.64
CA ILE A 129 16.70 7.26 15.26
C ILE A 129 17.91 6.49 14.75
N HIS A 130 18.59 5.81 15.67
CA HIS A 130 19.64 4.85 15.33
C HIS A 130 19.04 3.46 15.17
N LEU A 131 19.33 2.81 14.04
CA LEU A 131 18.91 1.43 13.78
C LEU A 131 19.87 0.45 14.45
N HIS A 132 19.33 -0.39 15.32
CA HIS A 132 20.08 -1.46 15.97
C HIS A 132 19.84 -2.79 15.26
N ASP A 133 20.85 -3.66 15.27
CA ASP A 133 20.68 -5.03 14.80
C ASP A 133 19.71 -5.80 15.70
N ASP A 134 18.87 -6.63 15.09
CA ASP A 134 17.94 -7.50 15.78
C ASP A 134 18.68 -8.72 16.35
N PRO A 135 18.82 -8.88 17.68
CA PRO A 135 19.55 -9.98 18.29
C PRO A 135 18.74 -11.29 18.26
N THR A 136 17.50 -11.28 17.76
CA THR A 136 16.62 -12.44 17.76
C THR A 136 17.22 -13.60 16.98
N SER A 137 17.37 -14.74 17.64
CA SER A 137 17.77 -15.98 16.99
C SER A 137 16.57 -16.62 16.30
N PHE A 138 16.44 -16.44 14.98
CA PHE A 138 15.32 -16.99 14.20
C PHE A 138 15.49 -18.47 13.83
N PHE A 139 16.72 -19.00 13.86
CA PHE A 139 17.04 -20.36 13.45
C PHE A 139 17.72 -21.14 14.60
N VAL A 140 17.57 -22.46 14.61
CA VAL A 140 18.20 -23.36 15.61
C VAL A 140 18.79 -24.57 14.92
N ARG A 141 19.75 -25.22 15.58
CA ARG A 141 20.21 -26.56 15.18
C ARG A 141 19.40 -27.63 15.90
N THR A 142 18.78 -28.54 15.15
CA THR A 142 18.09 -29.71 15.72
C THR A 142 19.10 -30.75 16.24
N LYS A 143 18.63 -31.75 17.00
CA LYS A 143 19.45 -32.89 17.44
C LYS A 143 20.16 -33.63 16.31
N SER A 144 19.52 -33.70 15.15
CA SER A 144 20.09 -34.36 13.98
C SER A 144 21.13 -33.47 13.27
N GLY A 145 21.29 -32.21 13.67
CA GLY A 145 22.21 -31.24 13.10
C GLY A 145 21.58 -30.29 12.09
N ALA A 146 20.26 -30.36 11.87
CA ALA A 146 19.55 -29.56 10.86
C ALA A 146 19.46 -28.11 11.32
N TYR A 147 19.80 -27.15 10.46
CA TYR A 147 19.61 -25.73 10.76
C TYR A 147 18.21 -25.30 10.29
N CYS A 148 17.31 -25.00 11.21
CA CYS A 148 15.88 -24.85 10.93
C CYS A 148 15.32 -23.54 11.51
N PHE A 149 14.40 -22.92 10.77
CA PHE A 149 13.65 -21.75 11.21
C PHE A 149 12.70 -22.11 12.35
N ARG A 150 12.78 -21.41 13.49
CA ARG A 150 12.04 -21.73 14.72
C ARG A 150 10.52 -21.79 14.50
N GLU A 151 9.95 -20.72 13.95
CA GLU A 151 8.50 -20.59 13.81
C GLU A 151 7.94 -21.56 12.77
N GLY A 152 8.72 -21.88 11.74
CA GLY A 152 8.31 -22.78 10.66
C GLY A 152 8.63 -24.26 10.88
N THR A 153 9.24 -24.64 12.01
CA THR A 153 9.60 -26.04 12.31
C THR A 153 8.71 -26.62 13.42
N GLU A 154 8.32 -27.89 13.28
CA GLU A 154 7.53 -28.58 14.31
C GLU A 154 8.29 -28.73 15.64
N ILE A 155 7.64 -28.37 16.77
CA ILE A 155 8.28 -28.29 18.10
C ILE A 155 8.86 -29.63 18.56
N ALA A 156 8.23 -30.76 18.19
CA ALA A 156 8.72 -32.09 18.54
C ALA A 156 10.17 -32.36 18.07
N PHE A 157 10.66 -31.55 17.12
CA PHE A 157 11.99 -31.66 16.53
C PHE A 157 12.96 -30.56 16.99
N LEU A 158 12.55 -29.68 17.91
CA LEU A 158 13.36 -28.63 18.53
C LEU A 158 13.71 -29.01 19.98
N LYS A 159 14.95 -28.73 20.41
CA LYS A 159 15.37 -28.77 21.84
C LYS A 159 16.20 -27.53 22.15
N ASP A 160 16.17 -27.08 23.41
CA ASP A 160 17.07 -26.06 23.92
C ASP A 160 18.45 -26.65 24.28
N ASP A 161 19.44 -25.77 24.53
CA ASP A 161 20.81 -26.14 24.90
C ASP A 161 20.90 -26.91 26.25
N SER A 162 19.83 -26.92 27.05
CA SER A 162 19.71 -27.65 28.32
C SER A 162 18.97 -28.99 28.22
N GLY A 163 18.55 -29.40 27.01
CA GLY A 163 17.95 -30.70 26.76
C GLY A 163 16.49 -30.86 27.17
N GLN A 164 15.82 -29.78 27.59
CA GLN A 164 14.38 -29.74 27.83
C GLN A 164 13.60 -29.49 26.53
N ARG A 165 12.30 -29.83 26.55
CA ARG A 165 11.39 -29.43 25.47
C ARG A 165 11.28 -27.91 25.55
N VAL A 166 11.55 -27.20 24.45
CA VAL A 166 11.32 -25.75 24.40
C VAL A 166 9.84 -25.51 24.70
N GLN A 167 9.55 -24.98 25.88
CA GLN A 167 8.20 -24.60 26.26
C GLN A 167 7.81 -23.42 25.38
N ALA A 168 6.66 -23.53 24.72
CA ALA A 168 6.16 -22.48 23.85
C ALA A 168 6.13 -21.15 24.62
N ALA A 169 6.60 -20.07 23.99
CA ALA A 169 6.18 -18.74 24.40
C ALA A 169 4.64 -18.75 24.45
N ARG A 170 4.08 -18.50 25.64
CA ARG A 170 2.64 -18.38 25.82
C ARG A 170 2.16 -17.17 25.03
N GLU A 171 1.64 -17.42 23.84
CA GLU A 171 0.62 -16.56 23.23
C GLU A 171 -0.18 -17.35 22.18
N GLY A 172 -1.44 -17.65 22.53
CA GLY A 172 -2.52 -18.02 21.63
C GLY A 172 -2.37 -19.37 20.90
N GLN A 173 -3.17 -20.36 21.32
CA GLN A 173 -3.46 -21.56 20.53
C GLN A 173 -3.86 -21.17 19.09
N ARG A 174 -2.92 -21.29 18.15
CA ARG A 174 -3.19 -21.17 16.71
C ARG A 174 -3.81 -22.49 16.22
N LYS A 175 -5.14 -22.60 16.28
CA LYS A 175 -5.89 -23.48 15.39
C LYS A 175 -6.21 -22.70 14.12
N ILE A 176 -5.44 -22.91 13.07
CA ILE A 176 -5.84 -22.52 11.71
C ILE A 176 -6.79 -23.64 11.24
N LEU A 177 -8.08 -23.33 11.14
CA LEU A 177 -9.12 -24.26 10.70
C LEU A 177 -9.14 -24.33 9.16
N HIS A 178 -8.80 -25.52 8.66
CA HIS A 178 -9.23 -26.22 7.45
C HIS A 178 -9.09 -25.60 6.05
N ALA A 179 -8.34 -26.33 5.20
CA ALA A 179 -8.95 -27.10 4.11
C ALA A 179 -8.27 -28.49 4.08
N GLN A 180 -9.07 -29.57 4.11
CA GLN A 180 -8.59 -30.93 3.92
C GLN A 180 -8.23 -31.14 2.45
N GLN A 181 -6.98 -31.54 2.17
CA GLN A 181 -6.68 -32.35 0.99
C GLN A 181 -5.32 -33.06 1.14
N GLU A 182 -5.43 -34.39 1.04
CA GLU A 182 -4.48 -35.49 0.80
C GLU A 182 -3.02 -35.37 1.25
N GLU A 183 -2.65 -36.29 2.15
CA GLU A 183 -1.27 -36.62 2.50
C GLU A 183 -0.43 -36.99 1.26
N PRO A 184 0.74 -36.37 1.03
CA PRO A 184 1.74 -36.97 0.18
C PRO A 184 2.45 -38.07 0.98
N LYS A 185 2.20 -39.32 0.56
CA LYS A 185 2.92 -40.52 1.01
C LYS A 185 4.43 -40.24 1.11
N SER A 186 4.99 -40.56 2.28
CA SER A 186 6.41 -40.41 2.58
C SER A 186 7.27 -41.16 1.55
N ALA A 187 7.88 -40.43 0.62
CA ALA A 187 8.97 -40.96 -0.19
C ALA A 187 10.24 -41.05 0.67
N GLN A 188 10.44 -42.19 1.32
CA GLN A 188 11.76 -42.58 1.85
C GLN A 188 12.70 -42.84 0.67
N GLY A 189 13.27 -41.78 0.10
CA GLY A 189 14.36 -41.88 -0.86
C GLY A 189 15.64 -42.34 -0.15
N LYS A 190 15.98 -43.63 -0.28
CA LYS A 190 17.31 -44.14 0.10
C LYS A 190 18.31 -43.65 -0.96
N SER A 191 19.19 -42.70 -0.61
CA SER A 191 20.38 -42.44 -1.41
C SER A 191 21.53 -43.33 -0.94
N ALA A 192 22.22 -43.95 -1.90
CA ALA A 192 23.44 -44.70 -1.67
C ALA A 192 24.52 -43.84 -0.98
N ARG A 193 25.25 -44.44 -0.03
CA ARG A 193 26.19 -43.84 0.94
C ARG A 193 25.55 -43.09 2.13
N GLY A 194 25.00 -43.86 3.06
CA GLY A 194 25.33 -43.81 4.50
C GLY A 194 25.25 -42.51 5.30
N LYS A 195 24.70 -41.41 4.80
CA LYS A 195 24.39 -40.20 5.59
C LYS A 195 22.88 -39.98 5.57
N ARG A 196 22.23 -40.23 6.71
CA ARG A 196 20.81 -39.94 6.92
C ARG A 196 20.59 -38.45 6.63
N LEU A 197 19.82 -38.10 5.61
CA LEU A 197 19.63 -36.70 5.21
C LEU A 197 18.91 -35.97 6.35
N VAL A 198 19.64 -35.08 7.01
CA VAL A 198 19.18 -34.30 8.15
C VAL A 198 18.31 -33.15 7.62
N LYS A 199 16.99 -33.34 7.60
CA LYS A 199 16.02 -32.38 7.04
C LYS A 199 15.13 -31.79 8.13
N CYS A 200 14.81 -30.51 8.02
CA CYS A 200 13.81 -29.85 8.85
C CYS A 200 12.39 -30.35 8.52
N MET A 201 11.55 -30.54 9.53
CA MET A 201 10.13 -30.86 9.35
C MET A 201 9.30 -29.59 9.45
N CYS A 202 8.78 -29.16 8.29
CA CYS A 202 8.13 -27.87 8.18
C CYS A 202 6.69 -27.93 8.65
N ARG A 203 6.29 -26.93 9.43
CA ARG A 203 4.89 -26.67 9.74
C ARG A 203 4.14 -26.29 8.47
N GLN A 204 2.83 -26.51 8.47
CA GLN A 204 1.95 -26.02 7.43
C GLN A 204 2.17 -24.52 7.21
N GLY A 205 2.25 -24.12 5.94
CA GLY A 205 2.52 -22.74 5.54
C GLY A 205 4.00 -22.43 5.27
N TRP A 206 4.93 -23.30 5.67
CA TRP A 206 6.39 -23.10 5.56
C TRP A 206 7.07 -24.18 4.70
N HIS A 207 8.10 -23.77 3.97
CA HIS A 207 8.74 -24.56 2.91
C HIS A 207 10.26 -24.41 2.91
N GLY A 208 10.89 -25.19 2.04
CA GLY A 208 12.34 -25.16 1.81
C GLY A 208 13.16 -26.01 2.80
N PRO A 209 14.48 -26.10 2.58
CA PRO A 209 15.36 -26.97 3.38
C PRO A 209 15.44 -26.58 4.86
N HIS A 210 15.20 -25.30 5.17
CA HIS A 210 15.26 -24.73 6.51
C HIS A 210 13.88 -24.42 7.11
N CYS A 211 12.79 -24.75 6.41
CA CYS A 211 11.41 -24.42 6.80
C CYS A 211 11.15 -22.92 7.08
N GLY A 212 11.87 -22.02 6.40
CA GLY A 212 11.71 -20.57 6.57
C GLY A 212 11.18 -19.83 5.33
N ILE A 213 10.83 -20.56 4.26
CA ILE A 213 10.21 -19.95 3.06
C ILE A 213 8.68 -20.03 3.23
N PRO A 214 7.96 -18.91 3.37
CA PRO A 214 6.50 -18.95 3.52
C PRO A 214 5.81 -19.31 2.19
N THR A 215 4.59 -19.84 2.27
CA THR A 215 3.80 -20.31 1.11
C THR A 215 3.68 -19.26 0.01
N MET A 216 3.40 -18.00 0.36
CA MET A 216 3.34 -16.88 -0.58
C MET A 216 4.65 -16.67 -1.38
N VAL A 217 5.82 -16.90 -0.75
CA VAL A 217 7.12 -16.82 -1.45
C VAL A 217 7.38 -18.11 -2.25
N GLN A 218 7.04 -19.27 -1.70
CA GLN A 218 7.16 -20.55 -2.42
C GLN A 218 6.39 -20.52 -3.75
N HIS A 219 5.20 -19.93 -3.77
CA HIS A 219 4.34 -19.81 -4.95
C HIS A 219 4.44 -18.46 -5.69
N SER A 220 5.49 -17.67 -5.41
CA SER A 220 5.78 -16.42 -6.13
C SER A 220 6.48 -16.65 -7.48
N ASN A 221 6.74 -15.56 -8.21
CA ASN A 221 7.61 -15.54 -9.38
C ASN A 221 9.11 -15.31 -9.05
N LEU A 222 9.53 -15.39 -7.79
CA LEU A 222 10.94 -15.23 -7.41
C LEU A 222 11.85 -16.21 -8.19
N PRO A 223 12.85 -15.72 -8.94
CA PRO A 223 13.79 -16.60 -9.64
C PRO A 223 14.69 -17.33 -8.64
N ASN A 224 15.15 -18.53 -9.03
CA ASN A 224 16.19 -19.28 -8.33
C ASN A 224 15.95 -19.54 -6.84
N LYS A 225 14.73 -19.89 -6.41
CA LYS A 225 14.40 -20.19 -4.99
C LYS A 225 15.32 -21.23 -4.31
N GLY A 226 16.00 -22.07 -5.09
CA GLY A 226 16.98 -23.04 -4.58
C GLY A 226 18.28 -22.41 -4.05
N SER A 227 18.60 -21.16 -4.40
CA SER A 227 19.78 -20.44 -3.89
C SER A 227 19.50 -19.62 -2.64
N LEU A 228 18.28 -19.68 -2.10
CA LEU A 228 17.88 -18.93 -0.91
C LEU A 228 18.57 -19.46 0.34
N MET A 229 19.36 -18.60 0.98
CA MET A 229 20.17 -18.95 2.15
C MET A 229 19.75 -18.13 3.36
N PRO A 230 19.48 -18.76 4.52
CA PRO A 230 19.27 -18.04 5.77
C PRO A 230 20.44 -17.13 6.11
N ARG A 231 20.14 -15.97 6.69
CA ARG A 231 21.12 -15.01 7.18
C ARG A 231 21.52 -15.32 8.62
N MET A 232 22.80 -15.09 8.93
CA MET A 232 23.27 -15.07 10.31
C MET A 232 22.83 -13.81 11.04
N VAL A 233 22.96 -12.66 10.37
CA VAL A 233 22.50 -11.35 10.87
C VAL A 233 21.29 -10.92 10.04
N PRO A 234 20.09 -10.79 10.64
CA PRO A 234 18.91 -10.28 9.96
C PRO A 234 19.16 -8.92 9.30
N ARG A 235 18.43 -8.64 8.21
CA ARG A 235 18.29 -7.25 7.73
C ARG A 235 17.42 -6.46 8.69
N ARG A 236 17.59 -5.14 8.69
CA ARG A 236 16.62 -4.27 9.34
C ARG A 236 15.61 -3.82 8.30
N VAL A 237 14.35 -3.71 8.69
CA VAL A 237 13.24 -3.34 7.81
C VAL A 237 12.71 -1.99 8.24
N ILE A 238 12.65 -1.06 7.28
CA ILE A 238 12.13 0.29 7.44
C ILE A 238 10.84 0.39 6.62
N ASN A 239 9.70 0.58 7.27
CA ASN A 239 8.42 0.77 6.58
C ASN A 239 7.98 2.23 6.59
N ALA A 240 7.91 2.83 5.41
CA ALA A 240 7.45 4.19 5.16
C ALA A 240 5.96 4.23 4.78
N ILE A 241 5.21 5.12 5.45
CA ILE A 241 3.75 5.21 5.36
C ILE A 241 3.33 6.68 5.38
N ASN A 242 2.54 7.10 4.39
CA ASN A 242 1.78 8.35 4.48
C ASN A 242 0.42 8.06 5.13
N ILE A 243 0.03 8.84 6.13
CA ILE A 243 -1.26 8.69 6.81
C ILE A 243 -2.11 9.96 6.67
N ASN A 244 -3.41 9.79 6.40
CA ASN A 244 -4.37 10.88 6.51
C ASN A 244 -5.32 10.64 7.69
N HIS A 245 -6.12 9.58 7.62
CA HIS A 245 -7.10 9.20 8.64
C HIS A 245 -7.39 7.70 8.71
N GLU A 246 -6.56 6.87 8.06
CA GLU A 246 -6.63 5.41 8.01
C GLU A 246 -6.13 4.76 9.34
N PHE A 247 -6.52 5.31 10.49
CA PHE A 247 -5.93 4.94 11.79
C PHE A 247 -6.18 3.48 12.18
N ASP A 248 -7.34 2.92 11.85
CA ASP A 248 -7.65 1.52 12.14
C ASP A 248 -6.79 0.55 11.29
N LEU A 249 -6.54 0.91 10.03
CA LEU A 249 -5.65 0.15 9.15
C LEU A 249 -4.18 0.31 9.58
N LEU A 250 -3.79 1.49 10.05
CA LEU A 250 -2.47 1.72 10.66
C LEU A 250 -2.28 0.88 11.92
N HIS A 251 -3.30 0.81 12.79
CA HIS A 251 -3.28 -0.02 13.99
C HIS A 251 -3.14 -1.50 13.64
N ALA A 252 -3.90 -1.98 12.65
CA ALA A 252 -3.78 -3.33 12.13
C ALA A 252 -2.38 -3.62 11.58
N ARG A 253 -1.81 -2.68 10.81
CA ARG A 253 -0.45 -2.79 10.28
C ARG A 253 0.60 -2.88 11.38
N PHE A 254 0.53 -2.03 12.40
CA PHE A 254 1.47 -2.09 13.52
C PHE A 254 1.40 -3.45 14.21
N HIS A 255 0.22 -4.00 14.46
CA HIS A 255 0.12 -5.34 15.06
C HIS A 255 0.56 -6.48 14.14
N GLU A 256 0.38 -6.34 12.83
CA GLU A 256 0.84 -7.34 11.86
C GLU A 256 2.37 -7.33 11.73
N LEU A 257 3.00 -6.15 11.77
CA LEU A 257 4.41 -5.97 11.38
C LEU A 257 5.36 -5.63 12.54
N ALA A 258 4.87 -5.36 13.75
CA ALA A 258 5.68 -4.85 14.87
C ALA A 258 6.89 -5.73 15.24
N ASP A 259 6.83 -7.05 15.04
CA ASP A 259 7.94 -7.95 15.37
C ASP A 259 8.94 -8.13 14.22
N THR A 260 8.58 -7.71 13.02
CA THR A 260 9.37 -7.89 11.80
C THR A 260 10.00 -6.57 11.34
N VAL A 261 9.26 -5.47 11.44
CA VAL A 261 9.70 -4.11 11.13
C VAL A 261 10.49 -3.52 12.29
N ASP A 262 11.63 -2.93 11.98
CA ASP A 262 12.54 -2.33 12.96
C ASP A 262 12.24 -0.83 13.13
N LEU A 263 11.75 -0.17 12.09
CA LEU A 263 11.38 1.24 12.10
C LEU A 263 10.20 1.55 11.18
N PHE A 264 9.21 2.28 11.68
CA PHE A 264 8.12 2.87 10.91
C PHE A 264 8.38 4.36 10.70
N LEU A 265 8.54 4.79 9.46
CA LEU A 265 8.50 6.20 9.09
C LEU A 265 7.03 6.55 8.81
N VAL A 266 6.41 7.36 9.67
CA VAL A 266 4.99 7.72 9.52
C VAL A 266 4.89 9.20 9.24
N CYS A 267 4.48 9.53 8.02
CA CYS A 267 4.34 10.88 7.53
C CYS A 267 2.90 11.37 7.65
N GLU A 268 2.73 12.52 8.30
CA GLU A 268 1.48 13.26 8.35
C GLU A 268 1.71 14.68 7.83
N SER A 269 0.83 15.12 6.94
CA SER A 269 0.77 16.50 6.48
C SER A 269 -0.30 17.29 7.23
N ASN A 270 -0.09 18.60 7.42
CA ASN A 270 -1.16 19.53 7.81
C ASN A 270 -2.00 20.01 6.62
N PHE A 271 -1.84 19.40 5.44
CA PHE A 271 -2.69 19.62 4.29
C PHE A 271 -3.36 18.32 3.84
N THR A 272 -4.58 18.43 3.31
CA THR A 272 -5.22 17.36 2.54
C THR A 272 -4.53 17.21 1.19
N ALA A 273 -4.74 16.10 0.47
CA ALA A 273 -4.22 15.94 -0.89
C ALA A 273 -4.84 16.96 -1.89
N TYR A 274 -6.00 17.55 -1.53
CA TYR A 274 -6.57 18.70 -2.22
C TYR A 274 -5.83 20.02 -1.96
N GLY A 275 -5.09 20.13 -0.84
CA GLY A 275 -4.35 21.34 -0.46
C GLY A 275 -4.99 22.19 0.64
N ASN A 276 -6.12 21.74 1.22
CA ASN A 276 -6.76 22.43 2.36
C ASN A 276 -6.01 22.14 3.66
N SER A 277 -5.97 23.10 4.58
CA SER A 277 -5.41 22.87 5.91
C SER A 277 -6.22 21.83 6.70
N LYS A 278 -5.53 20.95 7.42
CA LYS A 278 -6.12 19.92 8.29
C LYS A 278 -5.37 19.81 9.63
N GLN A 279 -6.06 19.30 10.63
CA GLN A 279 -5.46 19.02 11.94
C GLN A 279 -4.50 17.81 11.86
N LEU A 280 -3.53 17.78 12.77
CA LEU A 280 -2.59 16.69 12.95
C LEU A 280 -3.14 15.61 13.90
N HIS A 281 -4.07 14.82 13.38
CA HIS A 281 -4.74 13.76 14.13
C HIS A 281 -3.78 12.64 14.55
N PHE A 282 -2.84 12.23 13.69
CA PHE A 282 -1.86 11.21 14.04
C PHE A 282 -0.94 11.69 15.16
N LEU A 283 -0.42 12.92 15.07
CA LEU A 283 0.35 13.53 16.16
C LEU A 283 -0.45 13.53 17.47
N ARG A 284 -1.72 13.93 17.46
CA ARG A 284 -2.57 13.91 18.66
C ARG A 284 -2.67 12.50 19.28
N LEU A 285 -2.86 11.46 18.46
CA LEU A 285 -2.91 10.06 18.91
C LEU A 285 -1.54 9.54 19.38
N LEU A 286 -0.44 10.08 18.85
CA LEU A 286 0.89 9.75 19.31
C LEU A 286 1.17 10.36 20.70
N LEU A 287 0.70 11.59 20.94
CA LEU A 287 0.90 12.32 22.20
C LEU A 287 -0.01 11.84 23.34
N ASN A 288 -1.24 11.44 23.04
CA ASN A 288 -2.21 10.98 24.06
C ASN A 288 -1.97 9.53 24.53
N GLY A 289 -1.01 8.83 23.92
CA GLY A 289 -0.59 7.49 24.31
C GLY A 289 -1.23 6.33 23.54
N THR A 290 -2.08 6.57 22.54
CA THR A 290 -2.69 5.50 21.72
C THR A 290 -1.64 4.52 21.15
N TYR A 291 -0.47 5.02 20.74
CA TYR A 291 0.59 4.20 20.14
C TYR A 291 1.77 3.88 21.08
N ASN A 292 1.63 4.04 22.40
CA ASN A 292 2.75 3.85 23.35
C ASN A 292 3.43 2.47 23.23
N TYR A 293 2.68 1.42 22.93
CA TYR A 293 3.20 0.05 22.80
C TYR A 293 4.20 -0.13 21.64
N ILE A 294 4.12 0.71 20.60
CA ILE A 294 4.98 0.62 19.39
C ILE A 294 5.76 1.91 19.13
N ARG A 295 5.53 2.97 19.92
CA ARG A 295 6.12 4.30 19.76
C ARG A 295 7.64 4.30 19.63
N HIS A 296 8.34 3.39 20.31
CA HIS A 296 9.80 3.26 20.23
C HIS A 296 10.31 2.87 18.83
N LYS A 297 9.43 2.38 17.95
CA LYS A 297 9.71 2.09 16.53
C LYS A 297 9.14 3.12 15.57
N ILE A 298 8.55 4.22 16.03
CA ILE A 298 7.94 5.24 15.16
C ILE A 298 8.86 6.44 15.05
N LEU A 299 9.22 6.79 13.81
CA LEU A 299 9.78 8.08 13.44
C LEU A 299 8.66 8.92 12.82
N TYR A 300 8.26 9.98 13.53
CA TYR A 300 7.26 10.91 13.04
C TYR A 300 7.87 11.87 12.01
N VAL A 301 7.31 11.87 10.80
CA VAL A 301 7.64 12.78 9.71
C VAL A 301 6.51 13.78 9.56
N PHE A 302 6.82 15.06 9.72
CA PHE A 302 5.83 16.13 9.62
C PHE A 302 6.07 16.91 8.33
N LEU A 303 5.05 17.00 7.48
CA LEU A 303 5.08 17.82 6.28
C LEU A 303 4.17 19.05 6.45
N ASP A 304 4.75 20.24 6.34
CA ASP A 304 4.06 21.52 6.55
C ASP A 304 3.98 22.38 5.28
N HIS A 305 4.29 21.82 4.11
CA HIS A 305 4.27 22.52 2.83
C HIS A 305 4.06 21.58 1.65
N PHE A 306 3.72 22.14 0.49
CA PHE A 306 3.74 21.47 -0.80
C PHE A 306 4.49 22.32 -1.82
N PRO A 307 5.10 21.71 -2.86
CA PRO A 307 5.71 22.46 -3.95
C PRO A 307 4.68 23.33 -4.68
N LYS A 308 5.15 24.37 -5.37
CA LYS A 308 4.30 25.21 -6.23
C LYS A 308 3.53 24.33 -7.21
N GLY A 309 2.23 24.59 -7.37
CA GLY A 309 1.35 23.75 -8.20
C GLY A 309 0.64 22.64 -7.43
N GLY A 310 1.11 22.24 -6.23
CA GLY A 310 0.51 21.15 -5.47
C GLY A 310 -0.93 21.40 -4.99
N GLN A 311 -1.31 22.66 -4.77
CA GLN A 311 -2.69 23.03 -4.46
C GLN A 311 -3.61 22.98 -5.70
N GLN A 312 -3.04 23.22 -6.88
CA GLN A 312 -3.77 23.20 -8.16
C GLN A 312 -3.83 21.80 -8.76
N ASN A 313 -2.84 20.97 -8.48
CA ASN A 313 -2.71 19.60 -8.96
C ASN A 313 -2.30 18.68 -7.82
N GLY A 314 -3.27 17.96 -7.27
CA GLY A 314 -3.12 17.01 -6.18
C GLY A 314 -2.23 15.83 -6.52
N TRP A 315 -1.98 15.50 -7.79
CA TRP A 315 -0.96 14.51 -8.16
C TRP A 315 0.44 14.97 -7.76
N ILE A 316 0.72 16.27 -7.87
CA ILE A 316 1.99 16.85 -7.41
C ILE A 316 2.10 16.74 -5.89
N ALA A 317 1.00 17.03 -5.16
CA ALA A 317 0.98 16.91 -3.71
C ALA A 317 1.15 15.45 -3.25
N ASP A 318 0.48 14.52 -3.92
CA ASP A 318 0.50 13.09 -3.62
C ASP A 318 1.87 12.43 -3.89
N ASP A 319 2.50 12.77 -5.01
CA ASP A 319 3.88 12.39 -5.31
C ASP A 319 4.82 12.94 -4.25
N TYR A 320 4.70 14.25 -3.96
CA TYR A 320 5.58 14.93 -3.04
C TYR A 320 5.46 14.40 -1.60
N LEU A 321 4.28 13.95 -1.17
CA LEU A 321 4.13 13.27 0.13
C LEU A 321 5.06 12.06 0.24
N ARG A 322 5.13 11.21 -0.80
CA ARG A 322 5.98 10.01 -0.81
C ARG A 322 7.46 10.38 -0.96
N THR A 323 7.76 11.37 -1.78
CA THR A 323 9.13 11.89 -1.94
C THR A 323 9.67 12.50 -0.64
N PHE A 324 8.89 13.36 0.02
CA PHE A 324 9.26 13.98 1.29
C PHE A 324 9.41 12.95 2.40
N LEU A 325 8.46 12.02 2.53
CA LEU A 325 8.52 10.92 3.49
C LEU A 325 9.84 10.14 3.39
N SER A 326 10.28 9.81 2.17
CA SER A 326 11.54 9.10 1.97
C SER A 326 12.75 9.98 2.27
N TYR A 327 12.82 11.21 1.74
CA TYR A 327 13.97 12.08 1.95
C TYR A 327 14.14 12.48 3.41
N ASP A 328 13.12 13.09 4.01
CA ASP A 328 13.17 13.55 5.39
C ASP A 328 13.31 12.35 6.34
N GLY A 329 12.46 11.34 6.16
CA GLY A 329 12.46 10.14 6.99
C GLY A 329 13.82 9.44 6.98
N MET A 330 14.36 9.10 5.80
CA MET A 330 15.65 8.40 5.69
C MET A 330 16.85 9.25 6.09
N SER A 331 16.82 10.57 5.90
CA SER A 331 17.91 11.46 6.36
C SER A 331 18.09 11.45 7.89
N ARG A 332 17.02 11.11 8.63
CA ARG A 332 17.00 11.04 10.09
C ARG A 332 17.24 9.62 10.62
N VAL A 333 17.45 8.63 9.75
CA VAL A 333 17.81 7.26 10.15
C VAL A 333 19.32 7.10 10.15
N GLN A 334 19.88 6.80 11.32
CA GLN A 334 21.31 6.58 11.52
C GLN A 334 21.64 5.09 11.59
N GLY A 335 22.86 4.73 11.17
CA GLY A 335 23.34 3.35 11.23
C GLY A 335 22.71 2.40 10.20
N THR A 336 22.09 2.93 9.13
CA THR A 336 21.56 2.14 8.01
C THR A 336 22.68 1.32 7.36
N ARG A 337 22.33 0.12 6.90
CA ARG A 337 23.20 -0.78 6.14
C ARG A 337 22.73 -0.78 4.69
N PRO A 338 23.65 -0.92 3.72
CA PRO A 338 23.28 -1.02 2.31
C PRO A 338 22.26 -2.13 2.04
N ASP A 339 22.28 -3.21 2.83
CA ASP A 339 21.40 -4.36 2.64
C ASP A 339 20.13 -4.34 3.49
N ASP A 340 19.85 -3.29 4.26
CA ASP A 340 18.56 -3.12 4.93
C ASP A 340 17.43 -2.98 3.90
N VAL A 341 16.21 -3.31 4.29
CA VAL A 341 15.03 -3.27 3.41
C VAL A 341 14.24 -1.99 3.66
N PHE A 342 14.08 -1.18 2.62
CA PHE A 342 13.13 -0.09 2.59
C PHE A 342 11.82 -0.57 1.98
N LEU A 343 10.69 -0.30 2.64
CA LEU A 343 9.36 -0.72 2.26
C LEU A 343 8.41 0.49 2.28
N ILE A 344 7.81 0.87 1.16
CA ILE A 344 6.83 1.95 1.07
C ILE A 344 5.48 1.40 0.61
N ASN A 345 4.44 1.69 1.38
CA ASN A 345 3.07 1.26 1.09
C ASN A 345 2.07 2.33 1.52
N ASP A 346 1.01 2.48 0.73
CA ASP A 346 -0.11 3.36 1.08
C ASP A 346 -0.83 2.82 2.31
N ALA A 347 -1.51 3.66 3.09
CA ALA A 347 -2.02 3.26 4.41
C ALA A 347 -3.03 2.09 4.35
N ASP A 348 -3.78 1.97 3.26
CA ASP A 348 -4.73 0.89 2.97
C ASP A 348 -4.10 -0.38 2.34
N GLU A 349 -2.78 -0.37 2.14
CA GLU A 349 -1.98 -1.51 1.70
C GLU A 349 -1.20 -2.11 2.90
N ILE A 350 -1.67 -3.23 3.46
CA ILE A 350 -1.04 -3.90 4.62
C ILE A 350 -0.27 -5.14 4.14
N PRO A 351 1.07 -5.13 4.15
CA PRO A 351 1.88 -6.32 3.88
C PRO A 351 1.65 -7.43 4.91
N ALA A 352 1.71 -8.69 4.47
CA ALA A 352 1.68 -9.83 5.36
C ALA A 352 3.03 -10.02 6.06
N ARG A 353 3.00 -10.27 7.38
CA ARG A 353 4.18 -10.45 8.20
C ARG A 353 5.18 -11.45 7.63
N GLU A 354 4.68 -12.62 7.22
CA GLU A 354 5.52 -13.74 6.78
C GLU A 354 6.36 -13.38 5.55
N GLY A 355 5.82 -12.58 4.63
CA GLY A 355 6.53 -12.10 3.44
C GLY A 355 7.64 -11.11 3.78
N ILE A 356 7.37 -10.16 4.67
CA ILE A 356 8.37 -9.18 5.11
C ILE A 356 9.47 -9.86 5.94
N LEU A 357 9.10 -10.84 6.77
CA LEU A 357 10.05 -11.62 7.56
C LEU A 357 10.98 -12.45 6.66
N PHE A 358 10.49 -12.96 5.54
CA PHE A 358 11.34 -13.60 4.54
C PHE A 358 12.41 -12.65 4.00
N LEU A 359 12.05 -11.41 3.62
CA LEU A 359 13.04 -10.42 3.15
C LEU A 359 14.10 -10.14 4.20
N LYS A 360 13.69 -10.05 5.48
CA LYS A 360 14.57 -9.87 6.64
C LYS A 360 15.58 -11.01 6.80
N LEU A 361 15.16 -12.25 6.60
CA LEU A 361 15.92 -13.44 7.01
C LEU A 361 16.71 -14.16 5.90
N TYR A 362 16.46 -13.89 4.63
CA TYR A 362 17.06 -14.69 3.53
C TYR A 362 17.92 -13.89 2.56
N ASN A 363 19.09 -14.40 2.20
CA ASN A 363 19.85 -13.97 1.03
C ASN A 363 19.36 -14.68 -0.24
N GLY A 364 19.66 -14.11 -1.40
CA GLY A 364 19.43 -14.73 -2.70
C GLY A 364 18.18 -14.25 -3.45
N TRP A 365 17.34 -13.41 -2.84
CA TRP A 365 16.27 -12.73 -3.56
C TRP A 365 16.80 -11.52 -4.36
N THR A 366 16.07 -11.15 -5.42
CA THR A 366 16.38 -10.07 -6.37
C THR A 366 15.51 -8.84 -6.13
N GLU A 367 15.82 -7.71 -6.77
CA GLU A 367 15.18 -6.41 -6.53
C GLU A 367 14.74 -5.76 -7.86
N PRO A 368 13.73 -4.86 -7.86
CA PRO A 368 12.88 -4.49 -6.72
C PRO A 368 11.84 -5.57 -6.39
N VAL A 369 11.16 -5.42 -5.26
CA VAL A 369 10.17 -6.37 -4.74
C VAL A 369 8.78 -5.73 -4.73
N SER A 370 7.82 -6.45 -5.31
CA SER A 370 6.40 -6.10 -5.24
C SER A 370 5.65 -7.02 -4.29
N ILE A 371 4.38 -6.73 -4.02
CA ILE A 371 3.53 -7.53 -3.15
C ILE A 371 2.18 -7.73 -3.83
N HIS A 372 1.75 -8.98 -4.01
CA HIS A 372 0.41 -9.31 -4.49
C HIS A 372 -0.58 -9.22 -3.33
N MET A 373 -1.45 -8.22 -3.34
CA MET A 373 -2.42 -7.97 -2.27
C MET A 373 -3.83 -8.43 -2.64
N ARG A 374 -4.53 -9.01 -1.66
CA ARG A 374 -5.96 -9.28 -1.74
C ARG A 374 -6.71 -7.96 -1.78
N LYS A 375 -7.49 -7.71 -2.83
CA LYS A 375 -8.27 -6.49 -2.97
C LYS A 375 -9.63 -6.61 -2.28
N SER A 376 -9.96 -5.62 -1.47
CA SER A 376 -11.24 -5.52 -0.77
C SER A 376 -11.84 -4.12 -0.93
N LEU A 377 -13.15 -3.98 -0.79
CA LEU A 377 -13.87 -2.72 -0.96
C LEU A 377 -14.83 -2.45 0.20
N TYR A 378 -14.81 -1.26 0.79
CA TYR A 378 -15.62 -0.84 1.96
C TYR A 378 -15.39 -1.63 3.27
N GLY A 379 -14.97 -2.88 3.17
CA GLY A 379 -14.49 -3.75 4.21
C GLY A 379 -13.91 -5.02 3.59
N PHE A 380 -13.38 -5.91 4.42
CA PHE A 380 -12.79 -7.18 3.99
C PHE A 380 -13.83 -8.18 3.45
N PHE A 381 -15.12 -7.93 3.73
CA PHE A 381 -16.27 -8.72 3.28
C PHE A 381 -16.61 -8.57 1.79
N TRP A 382 -16.23 -7.48 1.12
CA TRP A 382 -16.32 -7.40 -0.35
C TRP A 382 -14.97 -7.69 -0.98
N ARG A 383 -14.75 -8.93 -1.43
CA ARG A 383 -13.55 -9.29 -2.18
C ARG A 383 -13.67 -8.85 -3.63
N GLN A 384 -12.77 -8.00 -4.09
CA GLN A 384 -12.72 -7.62 -5.51
C GLN A 384 -12.02 -8.72 -6.35
N PRO A 385 -12.40 -8.90 -7.62
CA PRO A 385 -11.73 -9.84 -8.50
C PRO A 385 -10.27 -9.44 -8.78
N GLY A 386 -9.41 -10.44 -8.95
CA GLY A 386 -7.97 -10.25 -9.21
C GLY A 386 -7.17 -9.83 -7.97
N THR A 387 -5.98 -9.28 -8.20
CA THR A 387 -5.07 -8.79 -7.14
C THR A 387 -4.49 -7.44 -7.49
N LEU A 388 -4.05 -6.71 -6.47
CA LEU A 388 -3.21 -5.53 -6.66
C LEU A 388 -1.74 -5.95 -6.48
N ASP A 389 -0.91 -5.82 -7.50
CA ASP A 389 0.54 -6.02 -7.38
C ASP A 389 1.20 -4.67 -7.11
N VAL A 390 1.85 -4.53 -5.96
CA VAL A 390 2.28 -3.24 -5.41
C VAL A 390 3.81 -3.20 -5.35
N HIS A 391 4.49 -2.39 -6.16
CA HIS A 391 5.94 -2.20 -6.04
C HIS A 391 6.24 -1.53 -4.70
N SER A 392 6.83 -2.26 -3.76
CA SER A 392 6.83 -1.84 -2.35
C SER A 392 8.21 -1.77 -1.75
N ALA A 393 9.14 -2.64 -2.15
CA ALA A 393 10.41 -2.78 -1.42
C ALA A 393 11.64 -2.85 -2.31
N CYS A 394 12.75 -2.37 -1.77
CA CYS A 394 14.10 -2.54 -2.27
C CYS A 394 15.09 -2.47 -1.11
N THR A 395 16.35 -2.84 -1.34
CA THR A 395 17.40 -2.54 -0.38
C THR A 395 17.67 -1.03 -0.31
N VAL A 396 18.17 -0.57 0.82
CA VAL A 396 18.64 0.81 1.00
C VAL A 396 19.71 1.19 -0.03
N ALA A 397 20.58 0.25 -0.43
CA ALA A 397 21.55 0.47 -1.50
C ALA A 397 20.86 0.84 -2.82
N MET A 398 19.84 0.07 -3.22
CA MET A 398 19.07 0.35 -4.43
C MET A 398 18.28 1.66 -4.31
N LEU A 399 17.67 1.93 -3.14
CA LEU A 399 16.96 3.19 -2.87
C LEU A 399 17.83 4.40 -3.21
N PHE A 400 19.07 4.43 -2.73
CA PHE A 400 19.96 5.57 -2.99
C PHE A 400 20.62 5.51 -4.37
N ALA A 401 21.14 4.35 -4.79
CA ALA A 401 21.91 4.25 -6.02
C ALA A 401 21.05 4.34 -7.29
N VAL A 402 19.81 3.84 -7.26
CA VAL A 402 18.92 3.78 -8.44
C VAL A 402 17.85 4.85 -8.36
N TYR A 403 17.23 5.03 -7.19
CA TYR A 403 16.10 5.93 -7.01
C TYR A 403 16.46 7.29 -6.39
N ASN A 404 17.75 7.56 -6.17
CA ASN A 404 18.24 8.80 -5.57
C ASN A 404 17.60 9.11 -4.20
N GLY A 405 17.22 8.09 -3.42
CA GLY A 405 16.54 8.27 -2.14
C GLY A 405 15.03 8.50 -2.24
N ASP A 406 14.45 8.54 -3.44
CA ASP A 406 13.05 8.89 -3.66
C ASP A 406 12.13 7.66 -3.71
N GLY A 407 11.24 7.55 -2.72
CA GLY A 407 10.32 6.40 -2.60
C GLY A 407 9.24 6.34 -3.67
N ILE A 408 8.80 7.47 -4.24
CA ILE A 408 7.82 7.43 -5.33
C ILE A 408 8.40 6.76 -6.58
N SER A 409 9.70 6.94 -6.83
CA SER A 409 10.36 6.33 -7.98
C SER A 409 10.35 4.80 -7.93
N LEU A 410 10.36 4.20 -6.73
CA LEU A 410 10.14 2.77 -6.55
C LEU A 410 8.72 2.35 -6.94
N ARG A 411 7.70 3.17 -6.66
CA ARG A 411 6.29 2.89 -6.96
C ARG A 411 5.99 2.90 -8.47
N ARG A 412 6.73 3.67 -9.27
CA ARG A 412 6.47 3.93 -10.69
C ARG A 412 6.90 2.83 -11.68
N ARG A 413 7.59 1.78 -11.21
CA ARG A 413 8.06 0.64 -12.04
C ARG A 413 9.10 0.98 -13.12
N ASP A 414 9.62 2.20 -13.15
CA ASP A 414 10.55 2.67 -14.20
C ASP A 414 12.04 2.40 -13.88
N TYR A 415 12.32 1.47 -12.97
CA TYR A 415 13.69 1.28 -12.47
C TYR A 415 14.72 0.92 -13.54
N PHE A 416 14.31 0.29 -14.64
CA PHE A 416 15.18 -0.10 -15.74
C PHE A 416 15.64 1.08 -16.61
N SER A 417 14.89 2.19 -16.61
CA SER A 417 15.23 3.43 -17.32
C SER A 417 16.00 4.42 -16.45
N MET A 418 16.08 4.17 -15.14
CA MET A 418 16.81 5.04 -14.20
C MET A 418 18.33 5.03 -14.49
N PRO A 419 19.00 6.20 -14.51
CA PRO A 419 20.42 6.30 -14.85
C PRO A 419 21.34 5.44 -13.97
N GLY A 420 21.02 5.32 -12.67
CA GLY A 420 21.81 4.56 -11.70
C GLY A 420 21.70 3.04 -11.83
N PHE A 421 20.68 2.53 -12.52
CA PHE A 421 20.36 1.10 -12.56
C PHE A 421 21.49 0.25 -13.14
N ARG A 422 22.06 0.66 -14.28
CA ARG A 422 23.12 -0.13 -14.96
C ARG A 422 24.41 -0.20 -14.15
N ASN A 423 24.76 0.88 -13.47
CA ASN A 423 25.95 0.90 -12.60
C ASN A 423 25.71 0.06 -11.35
N TYR A 424 24.56 0.21 -10.69
CA TYR A 424 24.18 -0.61 -9.53
C TYR A 424 24.14 -2.11 -9.88
N GLN A 425 23.62 -2.48 -11.05
CA GLN A 425 23.61 -3.86 -11.52
C GLN A 425 25.04 -4.40 -11.72
N ARG A 426 25.95 -3.60 -12.29
CA ARG A 426 27.35 -3.97 -12.51
C ARG A 426 28.09 -4.17 -11.18
N GLU A 427 27.94 -3.23 -10.26
CA GLU A 427 28.62 -3.23 -8.95
C GLU A 427 28.12 -4.34 -8.03
N SER A 428 26.81 -4.58 -8.01
CA SER A 428 26.22 -5.66 -7.22
C SER A 428 26.57 -7.05 -7.76
N GLY A 429 26.92 -7.16 -9.05
CA GLY A 429 27.16 -8.44 -9.74
C GLY A 429 25.92 -9.33 -9.80
N ARG A 430 24.72 -8.78 -9.59
CA ARG A 430 23.46 -9.51 -9.53
C ARG A 430 22.60 -9.20 -10.75
N ILE A 431 21.84 -10.19 -11.19
CA ILE A 431 20.78 -9.97 -12.17
C ILE A 431 19.57 -9.41 -11.40
N LEU A 432 19.22 -8.16 -11.68
CA LEU A 432 18.10 -7.46 -11.06
C LEU A 432 16.84 -7.68 -11.90
N VAL A 433 15.98 -8.56 -11.40
CA VAL A 433 14.64 -8.84 -11.94
C VAL A 433 13.62 -8.55 -10.85
N GLN A 434 12.57 -7.80 -11.20
CA GLN A 434 11.45 -7.59 -10.31
C GLN A 434 10.73 -8.92 -10.04
N TRP A 435 10.33 -9.12 -8.80
CA TRP A 435 9.47 -10.23 -8.39
C TRP A 435 8.49 -9.77 -7.32
N SER A 436 7.45 -10.57 -7.06
CA SER A 436 6.38 -10.23 -6.13
C SER A 436 6.32 -11.24 -4.98
N ILE A 437 6.20 -10.76 -3.75
CA ILE A 437 5.78 -11.59 -2.63
C ILE A 437 4.34 -12.00 -2.88
N GLY A 438 4.12 -13.31 -2.99
CA GLY A 438 2.82 -13.86 -3.32
C GLY A 438 2.58 -14.02 -4.82
N SER A 439 1.34 -14.33 -5.15
CA SER A 439 0.81 -14.49 -6.50
C SER A 439 -0.70 -14.20 -6.50
N PRO A 440 -1.37 -14.19 -7.67
CA PRO A 440 -2.81 -13.93 -7.74
C PRO A 440 -3.71 -14.86 -6.90
N VAL A 441 -3.17 -15.98 -6.40
CA VAL A 441 -3.89 -16.95 -5.55
C VAL A 441 -3.26 -17.14 -4.17
N HIS A 442 -2.02 -16.68 -3.95
CA HIS A 442 -1.34 -16.73 -2.65
C HIS A 442 -0.93 -15.30 -2.27
N TYR A 443 -1.83 -14.55 -1.64
CA TYR A 443 -1.59 -13.14 -1.36
C TYR A 443 -0.42 -12.92 -0.39
N GLY A 444 0.36 -11.88 -0.66
CA GLY A 444 1.42 -11.35 0.20
C GLY A 444 0.97 -10.17 1.08
N GLY A 445 -0.32 -9.84 1.10
CA GLY A 445 -0.88 -8.76 1.91
C GLY A 445 -2.34 -8.44 1.56
N TRP A 446 -2.83 -7.32 2.07
CA TRP A 446 -4.19 -6.83 1.88
C TRP A 446 -4.19 -5.41 1.33
N HIS A 447 -5.11 -5.13 0.41
CA HIS A 447 -5.46 -3.79 -0.02
C HIS A 447 -6.95 -3.59 0.22
N CYS A 448 -7.34 -2.54 0.93
CA CYS A 448 -8.71 -2.31 1.36
C CYS A 448 -9.19 -0.92 0.95
N SER A 449 -9.77 -0.81 -0.25
CA SER A 449 -10.29 0.45 -0.77
C SER A 449 -11.52 0.89 0.01
N TRP A 450 -11.56 2.17 0.39
CA TRP A 450 -12.71 2.78 1.08
C TRP A 450 -13.13 2.09 2.38
N CYS A 451 -12.23 1.38 3.05
CA CYS A 451 -12.53 0.63 4.27
C CYS A 451 -12.65 1.51 5.51
N PHE A 452 -13.74 2.28 5.55
CA PHE A 452 -14.12 3.22 6.58
C PHE A 452 -15.62 3.12 6.87
N ARG A 453 -16.04 3.72 7.99
CA ARG A 453 -17.43 4.10 8.17
C ARG A 453 -17.86 5.15 7.13
N PRO A 454 -19.17 5.35 6.88
CA PRO A 454 -19.64 6.33 5.89
C PRO A 454 -19.03 7.72 6.02
N GLU A 455 -18.84 8.18 7.26
CA GLU A 455 -18.25 9.50 7.56
C GLU A 455 -16.79 9.57 7.11
N GLY A 456 -16.03 8.48 7.26
CA GLY A 456 -14.65 8.39 6.80
C GLY A 456 -14.55 8.34 5.28
N ILE A 457 -15.46 7.64 4.59
CA ILE A 457 -15.54 7.67 3.13
C ILE A 457 -15.83 9.09 2.63
N SER A 458 -16.81 9.78 3.23
CA SER A 458 -17.15 11.16 2.89
C SER A 458 -15.95 12.10 3.12
N HIS A 459 -15.23 11.95 4.24
CA HIS A 459 -14.01 12.69 4.52
C HIS A 459 -12.88 12.41 3.51
N LYS A 460 -12.69 11.14 3.10
CA LYS A 460 -11.72 10.74 2.08
C LYS A 460 -12.05 11.35 0.72
N LEU A 461 -13.33 11.38 0.33
CA LEU A 461 -13.80 12.04 -0.90
C LEU A 461 -13.48 13.54 -0.92
N ILE A 462 -13.73 14.24 0.20
CA ILE A 462 -13.41 15.67 0.35
C ILE A 462 -11.90 15.89 0.27
N SER A 463 -11.11 14.96 0.82
CA SER A 463 -9.65 15.04 0.86
C SER A 463 -8.95 14.62 -0.44
N ALA A 464 -9.68 14.06 -1.42
CA ALA A 464 -9.12 13.51 -2.65
C ALA A 464 -8.33 14.55 -3.47
N GLN A 465 -7.41 14.08 -4.31
CA GLN A 465 -6.49 14.93 -5.08
C GLN A 465 -7.24 15.90 -6.02
N ASN A 466 -6.73 17.12 -6.14
CA ASN A 466 -7.21 18.06 -7.16
C ASN A 466 -6.71 17.60 -8.54
N GLY A 467 -7.58 17.26 -9.48
CA GLY A 467 -7.18 16.71 -10.79
C GLY A 467 -7.39 15.20 -10.98
N ASP A 468 -8.00 14.53 -10.01
CA ASP A 468 -8.53 13.17 -10.18
C ASP A 468 -9.92 13.26 -10.82
N PHE A 469 -10.04 13.10 -12.15
CA PHE A 469 -11.31 13.28 -12.88
C PHE A 469 -11.83 11.96 -13.46
N PRO A 470 -13.13 11.60 -13.27
CA PRO A 470 -14.14 12.35 -12.53
C PRO A 470 -13.91 12.32 -11.01
N ARG A 471 -13.97 13.50 -10.39
CA ARG A 471 -13.77 13.62 -8.94
C ARG A 471 -15.07 13.39 -8.21
N TRP A 472 -15.25 12.19 -7.66
CA TRP A 472 -16.49 11.85 -6.97
C TRP A 472 -16.82 12.77 -5.78
N GLY A 473 -15.79 13.31 -5.11
CA GLY A 473 -16.00 14.24 -3.99
C GLY A 473 -16.59 15.60 -4.35
N ASP A 474 -16.57 16.01 -5.62
CA ASP A 474 -17.14 17.31 -6.03
C ASP A 474 -18.67 17.26 -6.10
N TYR A 475 -19.24 16.08 -6.33
CA TYR A 475 -20.67 15.82 -6.35
C TYR A 475 -21.21 15.76 -4.91
N VAL A 476 -22.21 16.59 -4.60
CA VAL A 476 -22.80 16.68 -3.25
C VAL A 476 -23.47 15.35 -2.88
N GLU A 477 -24.17 14.75 -3.83
CA GLU A 477 -24.87 13.47 -3.68
C GLU A 477 -23.93 12.29 -3.39
N LYS A 478 -22.68 12.35 -3.86
CA LYS A 478 -21.70 11.28 -3.63
C LYS A 478 -21.08 11.34 -2.23
N ARG A 479 -21.19 12.49 -1.57
CA ARG A 479 -20.77 12.72 -0.17
C ARG A 479 -21.88 12.43 0.84
N ASP A 480 -23.11 12.23 0.37
CA ASP A 480 -24.26 11.91 1.23
C ASP A 480 -24.07 10.56 1.93
N LEU A 481 -24.37 10.54 3.23
CA LEU A 481 -24.13 9.36 4.06
C LEU A 481 -25.08 8.21 3.70
N ASN A 482 -26.31 8.47 3.25
CA ASN A 482 -27.23 7.41 2.87
C ASN A 482 -26.83 6.81 1.52
N TYR A 483 -26.37 7.64 0.57
CA TYR A 483 -25.77 7.16 -0.67
C TYR A 483 -24.56 6.25 -0.39
N ILE A 484 -23.63 6.69 0.45
CA ILE A 484 -22.45 5.90 0.82
C ILE A 484 -22.84 4.59 1.53
N LYS A 485 -23.82 4.61 2.45
CA LYS A 485 -24.34 3.39 3.06
C LYS A 485 -24.89 2.41 2.01
N GLY A 486 -25.60 2.92 1.02
CA GLY A 486 -26.08 2.11 -0.12
C GLY A 486 -24.94 1.48 -0.92
N LEU A 487 -23.84 2.20 -1.13
CA LEU A 487 -22.64 1.63 -1.77
C LEU A 487 -22.00 0.54 -0.92
N ILE A 488 -21.88 0.75 0.40
CA ILE A 488 -21.34 -0.27 1.32
C ILE A 488 -22.25 -1.51 1.32
N GLN A 489 -23.56 -1.31 1.37
CA GLN A 489 -24.56 -2.37 1.38
C GLN A 489 -24.48 -3.26 0.14
N THR A 490 -24.27 -2.66 -1.04
CA THR A 490 -24.36 -3.34 -2.33
C THR A 490 -23.01 -3.68 -2.95
N GLY A 491 -21.92 -3.08 -2.47
CA GLY A 491 -20.61 -3.11 -3.10
C GLY A 491 -20.50 -2.19 -4.35
N GLY A 492 -21.48 -1.35 -4.62
CA GLY A 492 -21.46 -0.46 -5.79
C GLY A 492 -20.29 0.53 -5.80
N TRP A 493 -19.95 1.05 -6.97
CA TRP A 493 -18.96 2.10 -7.16
C TRP A 493 -19.62 3.48 -7.32
N PHE A 494 -18.80 4.53 -7.17
CA PHE A 494 -19.26 5.91 -7.26
C PHE A 494 -19.75 6.30 -8.68
N ASP A 495 -19.35 5.57 -9.71
CA ASP A 495 -19.84 5.70 -11.08
C ASP A 495 -21.24 5.10 -11.30
N GLY A 496 -21.79 4.40 -10.30
CA GLY A 496 -23.07 3.70 -10.38
C GLY A 496 -22.97 2.27 -10.90
N SER A 497 -21.77 1.79 -11.23
CA SER A 497 -21.55 0.37 -11.53
C SER A 497 -21.71 -0.47 -10.27
N VAL A 498 -22.30 -1.64 -10.42
CA VAL A 498 -22.44 -2.62 -9.33
C VAL A 498 -21.56 -3.80 -9.68
N GLY A 499 -20.55 -4.05 -8.86
CA GLY A 499 -19.65 -5.18 -9.06
C GLY A 499 -20.30 -6.49 -8.61
N GLU A 500 -20.13 -7.54 -9.40
CA GLU A 500 -20.38 -8.91 -8.94
C GLU A 500 -19.19 -9.38 -8.11
N TYR A 501 -19.24 -9.15 -6.80
CA TYR A 501 -18.22 -9.65 -5.89
C TYR A 501 -18.54 -11.10 -5.51
N PRO A 502 -17.56 -12.01 -5.56
CA PRO A 502 -17.75 -13.35 -5.05
C PRO A 502 -18.16 -13.30 -3.57
N PRO A 503 -19.12 -14.14 -3.13
CA PRO A 503 -19.41 -14.31 -1.72
C PRO A 503 -18.12 -14.62 -0.97
N THR A 504 -17.82 -13.79 0.02
CA THR A 504 -16.57 -13.92 0.77
C THR A 504 -16.86 -14.72 2.03
N ASP A 505 -16.30 -15.92 2.14
CA ASP A 505 -16.34 -16.70 3.37
C ASP A 505 -15.34 -16.10 4.37
N PRO A 506 -15.75 -15.62 5.57
CA PRO A 506 -14.82 -15.12 6.58
C PRO A 506 -13.76 -16.14 7.03
N LYS A 507 -13.96 -17.43 6.73
CA LYS A 507 -12.99 -18.50 6.97
C LYS A 507 -11.96 -18.64 5.85
N GLU A 508 -12.10 -17.91 4.74
CA GLU A 508 -11.13 -17.99 3.65
C GLU A 508 -9.73 -17.56 4.13
N PRO A 509 -8.66 -18.20 3.63
CA PRO A 509 -7.31 -17.76 3.94
C PRO A 509 -7.11 -16.30 3.56
N MET A 510 -6.42 -15.55 4.41
CA MET A 510 -6.13 -14.13 4.18
C MET A 510 -7.41 -13.26 4.04
N TYR A 511 -8.53 -13.63 4.65
CA TYR A 511 -9.75 -12.81 4.67
C TYR A 511 -9.48 -11.36 5.13
N ALA A 512 -8.87 -11.19 6.31
CA ALA A 512 -8.49 -9.90 6.88
C ALA A 512 -7.23 -10.03 7.77
N PRO A 513 -6.54 -8.91 8.10
CA PRO A 513 -5.46 -8.91 9.08
C PRO A 513 -5.86 -9.55 10.41
N LYS A 514 -4.94 -10.35 10.99
CA LYS A 514 -5.21 -11.17 12.18
C LYS A 514 -5.65 -10.32 13.38
N TYR A 515 -5.11 -9.11 13.52
CA TYR A 515 -5.47 -8.20 14.60
C TYR A 515 -6.94 -7.77 14.55
N LEU A 516 -7.46 -7.47 13.35
CA LEU A 516 -8.86 -7.08 13.18
C LEU A 516 -9.78 -8.25 13.56
N LEU A 517 -9.46 -9.47 13.10
CA LEU A 517 -10.24 -10.68 13.42
C LEU A 517 -10.27 -11.00 14.91
N LYS A 518 -9.14 -10.82 15.62
CA LYS A 518 -9.08 -11.03 17.07
C LYS A 518 -9.89 -10.00 17.85
N ASN A 519 -10.06 -8.79 17.30
CA ASN A 519 -10.78 -7.69 17.91
C ASN A 519 -12.10 -7.42 17.18
N PHE A 520 -12.79 -8.51 16.83
CA PHE A 520 -13.95 -8.50 15.95
C PHE A 520 -15.02 -7.46 16.34
N GLN A 521 -15.37 -7.36 17.64
CA GLN A 521 -16.40 -6.42 18.09
C GLN A 521 -16.07 -4.95 17.79
N LEU A 522 -14.78 -4.58 17.82
CA LEU A 522 -14.33 -3.22 17.52
C LEU A 522 -14.32 -2.95 16.01
N TYR A 523 -14.01 -3.98 15.22
CA TYR A 523 -13.79 -3.88 13.77
C TYR A 523 -14.89 -4.52 12.93
N SER A 524 -16.05 -4.83 13.53
CA SER A 524 -17.15 -5.50 12.83
C SER A 524 -17.59 -4.73 11.58
N TYR A 525 -17.55 -3.40 11.61
CA TYR A 525 -17.91 -2.55 10.46
C TYR A 525 -17.03 -2.73 9.20
N VAL A 526 -15.83 -3.32 9.32
CA VAL A 526 -14.96 -3.70 8.18
C VAL A 526 -14.85 -5.22 7.99
N LEU A 527 -15.41 -6.02 8.89
CA LEU A 527 -15.37 -7.49 8.85
C LEU A 527 -16.73 -8.12 8.50
N GLU A 528 -17.80 -7.36 8.59
CA GLU A 528 -19.14 -7.74 8.15
C GLU A 528 -19.79 -6.54 7.49
N ASN A 529 -20.66 -6.80 6.52
CA ASN A 529 -21.44 -5.73 5.91
C ASN A 529 -22.48 -5.24 6.92
N PRO A 530 -22.34 -4.03 7.50
CA PRO A 530 -23.21 -3.57 8.57
C PRO A 530 -24.58 -3.12 8.07
N TYR A 531 -24.80 -3.15 6.74
CA TYR A 531 -26.01 -2.71 6.07
C TYR A 531 -26.64 -3.81 5.20
N ALA A 532 -26.17 -5.06 5.31
CA ALA A 532 -26.67 -6.20 4.53
C ALA A 532 -28.15 -6.48 4.76
#